data_AF-A0A3L6ETN3-F1
#
_entry.id   AF-A0A3L6ETN3-F1
#
_cell.length_a   1.000
_cell.length_b   1.000
_cell.length_c   1.000
_cell.angle_alpha   90.00
_cell.angle_beta   90.00
_cell.angle_gamma   90.00
#
_symmetry.space_group_name_H-M   'P 1'
#
loop_
_entity.id
_entity.type
_entity.pdbx_description
1 polymer ?
#
loop_
_entity_poly.entity_id
_entity_poly.type
_entity_poly.pdbx_seq_one_letter_code
_entity_poly.pdbx_strand_id
1 'polypeptide(L)'
;MWAASCLASCCAACACEACRTAVGSIGRRSARIAYCGLFALSLFASWALREVAAPLLQSIPWINHFHKTPDREWFETDAVLRVSLGNFLFFTILAVIMAGIKDQKDPRDKVHHGGWMAKIFCWVVIVFLMFFVPNGVVSFYESISKFGSGLFLLVQVVLLLDFVHGWNENWVAKDEQFWYMALLVVSVVCYIATFCFSGLLFHWFTPSGHDCGLNLFFIVFTLILVFAFAIVALHPKKPLFDKLYWMGTDKPLLPFSKADEQEDKKDVPRPVTYSYSFFHLIFSLASMYSAMLLTGWSTSVGESGKLVDVGWPSVWVRIATQWATAGLFIWSLVAPVLFPDREF
;
A
#
# COMPACT_ATOMS: atom_id res chain seq x y z
N MET A 1 16.63 -24.45 -39.07
CA MET A 1 15.63 -23.48 -38.58
C MET A 1 14.46 -24.16 -37.87
N TRP A 2 13.80 -25.17 -38.44
CA TRP A 2 12.66 -25.88 -37.81
C TRP A 2 12.93 -26.55 -36.46
N ALA A 3 14.08 -27.22 -36.27
CA ALA A 3 14.40 -27.88 -34.99
C ALA A 3 14.60 -26.89 -33.82
N ALA A 4 15.13 -25.69 -34.10
CA ALA A 4 15.28 -24.63 -33.10
C ALA A 4 13.92 -24.02 -32.72
N SER A 5 12.99 -23.91 -33.67
CA SER A 5 11.61 -23.49 -33.44
C SER A 5 10.83 -24.50 -32.57
N CYS A 6 11.01 -25.80 -32.81
CA CYS A 6 10.40 -26.85 -32.00
C CYS A 6 10.99 -26.93 -30.58
N LEU A 7 12.31 -26.81 -30.44
CA LEU A 7 12.96 -26.75 -29.12
C LEU A 7 12.55 -25.50 -28.34
N ALA A 8 12.48 -24.33 -28.98
CA ALA A 8 11.99 -23.11 -28.35
C ALA A 8 10.51 -23.24 -27.93
N SER A 9 9.67 -23.88 -28.74
CA SER A 9 8.26 -24.12 -28.44
C SER A 9 8.08 -25.14 -27.29
N CYS A 10 8.87 -26.21 -27.26
CA CYS A 10 8.88 -27.18 -26.16
C CYS A 10 9.40 -26.57 -24.86
N CYS A 11 10.48 -25.78 -24.91
CA CYS A 11 10.99 -25.07 -23.74
C CYS A 11 10.00 -24.01 -23.23
N ALA A 12 9.31 -23.30 -24.13
CA ALA A 12 8.26 -22.37 -23.77
C ALA A 12 7.05 -23.09 -23.15
N ALA A 13 6.65 -24.25 -23.66
CA ALA A 13 5.56 -25.06 -23.11
C ALA A 13 5.92 -25.62 -21.72
N CYS A 14 7.13 -26.15 -21.54
CA CYS A 14 7.63 -26.66 -20.27
C CYS A 14 7.79 -25.54 -19.22
N ALA A 15 8.32 -24.38 -19.63
CA ALA A 15 8.41 -23.20 -18.75
C ALA A 15 7.02 -22.65 -18.39
N CYS A 16 6.08 -22.67 -19.33
CA CYS A 16 4.69 -22.27 -19.08
C CYS A 16 4.00 -23.22 -18.10
N GLU A 17 4.19 -24.54 -18.22
CA GLU A 17 3.60 -25.52 -17.31
C GLU A 17 4.27 -25.51 -15.92
N ALA A 18 5.59 -25.30 -15.85
CA ALA A 18 6.31 -25.09 -14.59
C ALA A 18 5.89 -23.79 -13.89
N CYS A 19 5.68 -22.70 -14.63
CA CYS A 19 5.16 -21.45 -14.08
C CYS A 19 3.70 -21.61 -13.63
N ARG A 20 2.88 -22.32 -14.41
CA ARG A 20 1.49 -22.64 -14.07
C ARG A 20 1.39 -23.45 -12.79
N THR A 21 2.26 -24.43 -12.59
CA THR A 21 2.29 -25.27 -11.39
C THR A 21 2.82 -24.52 -10.18
N ALA A 22 3.91 -23.74 -10.32
CA ALA A 22 4.48 -22.94 -9.23
C ALA A 22 3.53 -21.81 -8.78
N VAL A 23 3.04 -20.99 -9.72
CA VAL A 23 2.12 -19.89 -9.41
C VAL A 23 0.75 -20.43 -8.98
N GLY A 24 0.30 -21.54 -9.57
CA GLY A 24 -0.93 -22.22 -9.14
C GLY A 24 -0.82 -22.89 -7.77
N SER A 25 0.39 -23.22 -7.30
CA SER A 25 0.66 -23.73 -5.94
C SER A 25 0.66 -22.58 -4.93
N ILE A 26 1.32 -21.46 -5.25
CA ILE A 26 1.34 -20.25 -4.40
C ILE A 26 -0.07 -19.67 -4.25
N GLY A 27 -0.82 -19.57 -5.37
CA GLY A 27 -2.20 -19.12 -5.38
C GLY A 27 -3.16 -20.02 -4.59
N ARG A 28 -2.90 -21.33 -4.54
CA ARG A 28 -3.67 -22.30 -3.72
C ARG A 28 -3.39 -22.17 -2.22
N ARG A 29 -2.19 -21.77 -1.82
CA ARG A 29 -1.83 -21.58 -0.40
C ARG A 29 -2.34 -20.23 0.13
N SER A 30 -2.24 -19.16 -0.67
CA SER A 30 -2.84 -17.86 -0.35
C SER A 30 -2.84 -16.94 -1.58
N ALA A 31 -4.03 -16.55 -2.05
CA ALA A 31 -4.19 -15.58 -3.14
C ALA A 31 -3.51 -14.24 -2.82
N ARG A 32 -3.49 -13.84 -1.54
CA ARG A 32 -2.84 -12.60 -1.07
C ARG A 32 -1.35 -12.58 -1.39
N ILE A 33 -0.64 -13.67 -1.11
CA ILE A 33 0.80 -13.79 -1.37
C ILE A 33 1.09 -13.67 -2.88
N ALA A 34 0.26 -14.30 -3.71
CA ALA A 34 0.43 -14.23 -5.15
C ALA A 34 0.18 -12.82 -5.71
N TYR A 35 -0.81 -12.07 -5.20
CA TYR A 35 -1.01 -10.66 -5.58
C TYR A 35 0.13 -9.76 -5.09
N CYS A 36 0.66 -9.96 -3.88
CA CYS A 36 1.86 -9.27 -3.42
C CYS A 36 3.06 -9.55 -4.33
N GLY A 37 3.23 -10.81 -4.77
CA GLY A 37 4.29 -11.20 -5.71
C GLY A 37 4.14 -10.53 -7.08
N LEU A 38 2.92 -10.49 -7.63
CA LEU A 38 2.64 -9.78 -8.89
C LEU A 38 2.93 -8.28 -8.75
N PHE A 39 2.52 -7.67 -7.64
CA PHE A 39 2.80 -6.27 -7.37
C PHE A 39 4.31 -6.00 -7.24
N ALA A 40 5.05 -6.84 -6.51
CA ALA A 40 6.51 -6.73 -6.41
C ALA A 40 7.21 -6.88 -7.77
N LEU A 41 6.75 -7.82 -8.61
CA LEU A 41 7.23 -7.95 -9.99
C LEU A 41 7.01 -6.66 -10.78
N SER A 42 5.85 -6.02 -10.61
CA SER A 42 5.56 -4.74 -11.26
C SER A 42 6.47 -3.61 -10.80
N LEU A 43 6.85 -3.57 -9.51
CA LEU A 43 7.82 -2.59 -8.99
C LEU A 43 9.20 -2.79 -9.59
N PHE A 44 9.63 -4.05 -9.68
CA PHE A 44 10.89 -4.39 -10.33
C PHE A 44 10.87 -4.02 -11.82
N ALA A 45 9.77 -4.29 -12.52
CA ALA A 45 9.60 -3.90 -13.92
C ALA A 45 9.64 -2.38 -14.11
N SER A 46 8.94 -1.61 -13.25
CA SER A 46 8.98 -0.15 -13.25
C SER A 46 10.40 0.37 -13.01
N TRP A 47 11.11 -0.17 -12.02
CA TRP A 47 12.50 0.20 -11.74
C TRP A 47 13.43 -0.12 -12.92
N ALA A 48 13.34 -1.33 -13.47
CA ALA A 48 14.15 -1.73 -14.62
C ALA A 48 13.88 -0.83 -15.84
N LEU A 49 12.61 -0.56 -16.15
CA LEU A 49 12.23 0.33 -17.26
C LEU A 49 12.65 1.77 -17.02
N ARG A 50 12.64 2.25 -15.77
CA ARG A 50 13.20 3.57 -15.44
C ARG A 50 14.65 3.69 -15.90
N GLU A 51 15.47 2.67 -15.65
CA GLU A 51 16.90 2.71 -15.98
C GLU A 51 17.18 2.49 -17.49
N VAL A 52 16.42 1.63 -18.16
CA VAL A 52 16.75 1.15 -19.52
C VAL A 52 15.86 1.69 -20.63
N ALA A 53 14.64 2.14 -20.34
CA ALA A 53 13.65 2.44 -21.38
C ALA A 53 13.83 3.82 -22.02
N ALA A 54 14.53 4.76 -21.37
CA ALA A 54 14.70 6.12 -21.88
C ALA A 54 15.18 6.20 -23.36
N PRO A 55 16.26 5.52 -23.79
CA PRO A 55 16.68 5.55 -25.20
C PRO A 55 15.67 4.90 -26.15
N LEU A 56 14.93 3.89 -25.68
CA LEU A 56 13.89 3.23 -26.47
C LEU A 56 12.69 4.16 -26.66
N LEU A 57 12.22 4.83 -25.61
CA LEU A 57 11.07 5.74 -25.64
C LEU A 57 11.35 7.00 -26.48
N GLN A 58 12.58 7.50 -26.48
CA GLN A 58 13.00 8.62 -27.35
C GLN A 58 12.86 8.31 -28.83
N SER A 59 13.02 7.03 -29.21
CA SER A 59 12.93 6.57 -30.60
C SER A 59 11.49 6.37 -31.08
N ILE A 60 10.50 6.41 -30.18
CA ILE A 60 9.09 6.15 -30.49
C ILE A 60 8.39 7.46 -30.88
N PRO A 61 7.94 7.63 -32.13
CA PRO A 61 7.45 8.93 -32.63
C PRO A 61 6.19 9.43 -31.94
N TRP A 62 5.29 8.55 -31.49
CA TRP A 62 4.06 8.97 -30.81
C TRP A 62 4.28 9.36 -29.34
N ILE A 63 5.37 8.90 -28.71
CA ILE A 63 5.75 9.31 -27.35
C ILE A 63 6.58 10.59 -27.40
N ASN A 64 7.57 10.65 -28.30
CA ASN A 64 8.42 11.82 -28.52
C ASN A 64 7.97 12.63 -29.74
N HIS A 65 6.80 13.27 -29.62
CA HIS A 65 6.26 14.17 -30.66
C HIS A 65 6.45 15.67 -30.31
N PHE A 66 7.37 15.98 -29.39
CA PHE A 66 7.61 17.34 -28.91
C PHE A 66 8.41 18.15 -29.93
N HIS A 67 8.17 19.47 -29.99
CA HIS A 67 8.99 20.39 -30.79
C HIS A 67 10.47 20.38 -30.38
N LYS A 68 10.74 20.17 -29.08
CA LYS A 68 12.08 19.95 -28.52
C LYS A 68 12.02 18.69 -27.66
N THR A 69 12.88 17.71 -27.95
CA THR A 69 12.98 16.48 -27.17
C THR A 69 13.24 16.80 -25.69
N PRO A 70 12.43 16.27 -24.75
CA PRO A 70 12.64 16.42 -23.32
C PRO A 70 13.94 15.79 -22.82
N ASP A 71 14.32 16.13 -21.59
CA ASP A 71 15.46 15.52 -20.91
C ASP A 71 15.20 14.03 -20.60
N ARG A 72 16.28 13.27 -20.37
CA ARG A 72 16.22 11.84 -20.07
C ARG A 72 15.27 11.52 -18.90
N GLU A 73 15.31 12.32 -17.84
CA GLU A 73 14.48 12.17 -16.63
C GLU A 73 12.97 12.14 -16.93
N TRP A 74 12.53 12.88 -17.96
CA TRP A 74 11.12 12.87 -18.38
C TRP A 74 10.72 11.48 -18.90
N PHE A 75 11.55 10.85 -19.73
CA PHE A 75 11.28 9.51 -20.27
C PHE A 75 11.37 8.42 -19.19
N GLU A 76 12.29 8.57 -18.23
CA GLU A 76 12.39 7.68 -17.07
C GLU A 76 11.12 7.75 -16.21
N THR A 77 10.60 8.96 -16.00
CA THR A 77 9.35 9.21 -15.25
C THR A 77 8.13 8.69 -16.00
N ASP A 78 8.02 8.97 -17.30
CA ASP A 78 6.94 8.50 -18.17
C ASP A 78 6.87 6.97 -18.23
N ALA A 79 8.02 6.28 -18.30
CA ALA A 79 8.09 4.81 -18.26
C ALA A 79 7.46 4.23 -16.98
N VAL A 80 7.82 4.78 -15.82
CA VAL A 80 7.29 4.36 -14.52
C VAL A 80 5.79 4.63 -14.42
N LEU A 81 5.34 5.79 -14.88
CA LEU A 81 3.93 6.18 -14.85
C LEU A 81 3.05 5.28 -15.71
N ARG A 82 3.51 4.86 -16.89
CA ARG A 82 2.76 3.93 -17.76
C ARG A 82 2.60 2.55 -17.15
N VAL A 83 3.66 2.01 -16.55
CA VAL A 83 3.58 0.71 -15.85
C VAL A 83 2.64 0.82 -14.65
N SER A 84 2.78 1.88 -13.87
CA SER A 84 1.90 2.15 -12.72
C SER A 84 0.43 2.34 -13.13
N LEU A 85 0.15 3.04 -14.23
CA LEU A 85 -1.21 3.19 -14.77
C LEU A 85 -1.79 1.82 -15.14
N GLY A 86 -0.98 0.94 -15.74
CA GLY A 86 -1.39 -0.42 -16.06
C GLY A 86 -1.74 -1.24 -14.81
N ASN A 87 -0.92 -1.13 -13.76
CA ASN A 87 -1.22 -1.73 -12.45
C ASN A 87 -2.51 -1.19 -11.85
N PHE A 88 -2.64 0.14 -11.80
CA PHE A 88 -3.81 0.83 -11.26
C PHE A 88 -5.08 0.35 -11.95
N LEU A 89 -5.10 0.28 -13.29
CA LEU A 89 -6.24 -0.22 -14.05
C LEU A 89 -6.50 -1.70 -13.76
N PHE A 90 -5.47 -2.56 -13.78
CA PHE A 90 -5.63 -3.99 -13.51
C PHE A 90 -6.27 -4.26 -12.14
N PHE A 91 -5.75 -3.64 -11.08
CA PHE A 91 -6.28 -3.81 -9.72
C PHE A 91 -7.64 -3.13 -9.54
N THR A 92 -7.89 -1.99 -10.18
CA THR A 92 -9.22 -1.34 -10.13
C THR A 92 -10.28 -2.19 -10.82
N ILE A 93 -9.98 -2.77 -11.99
CA ILE A 93 -10.88 -3.69 -12.69
C ILE A 93 -11.20 -4.89 -11.79
N LEU A 94 -10.20 -5.49 -11.15
CA LEU A 94 -10.42 -6.57 -10.18
C LEU A 94 -11.24 -6.11 -8.97
N ALA A 95 -11.02 -4.90 -8.44
CA ALA A 95 -11.80 -4.36 -7.34
C ALA A 95 -13.28 -4.20 -7.70
N VAL A 96 -13.58 -3.76 -8.92
CA VAL A 96 -14.94 -3.63 -9.44
C VAL A 96 -15.59 -4.99 -9.67
N ILE A 97 -14.89 -5.94 -10.30
CA ILE A 97 -15.41 -7.31 -10.53
C ILE A 97 -15.77 -7.98 -9.20
N MET A 98 -14.93 -7.76 -8.18
CA MET A 98 -15.08 -8.37 -6.85
C MET A 98 -16.01 -7.60 -5.91
N ALA A 99 -16.70 -6.57 -6.39
CA ALA A 99 -17.62 -5.78 -5.60
C ALA A 99 -18.84 -6.62 -5.15
N GLY A 100 -19.18 -6.52 -3.86
CA GLY A 100 -20.36 -7.14 -3.27
C GLY A 100 -20.27 -8.66 -3.03
N ILE A 101 -19.09 -9.27 -3.12
CA ILE A 101 -18.91 -10.69 -2.76
C ILE A 101 -18.96 -10.82 -1.23
N LYS A 102 -19.86 -11.68 -0.74
CA LYS A 102 -20.03 -11.97 0.70
C LYS A 102 -19.65 -13.40 1.07
N ASP A 103 -19.80 -14.35 0.15
CA ASP A 103 -19.65 -15.77 0.40
C ASP A 103 -18.75 -16.44 -0.65
N GLN A 104 -18.02 -17.48 -0.23
CA GLN A 104 -17.09 -18.26 -1.09
C GLN A 104 -17.81 -19.10 -2.16
N LYS A 105 -19.15 -19.20 -2.11
CA LYS A 105 -19.96 -19.91 -3.11
C LYS A 105 -20.07 -19.11 -4.43
N ASP A 106 -19.82 -17.81 -4.39
CA ASP A 106 -19.87 -16.96 -5.57
C ASP A 106 -18.85 -17.43 -6.63
N PRO A 107 -19.22 -17.60 -7.91
CA PRO A 107 -18.28 -18.01 -8.95
C PRO A 107 -17.06 -17.09 -9.09
N ARG A 108 -17.18 -15.82 -8.69
CA ARG A 108 -16.09 -14.84 -8.70
C ARG A 108 -15.00 -15.14 -7.66
N ASP A 109 -15.30 -15.93 -6.63
CA ASP A 109 -14.30 -16.44 -5.68
C ASP A 109 -13.20 -17.26 -6.41
N LYS A 110 -13.61 -18.08 -7.39
CA LYS A 110 -12.68 -18.85 -8.23
C LYS A 110 -11.78 -17.94 -9.05
N VAL A 111 -12.29 -16.79 -9.48
CA VAL A 111 -11.51 -15.77 -10.19
C VAL A 111 -10.52 -15.11 -9.23
N HIS A 112 -10.84 -14.89 -7.96
CA HIS A 112 -9.90 -14.33 -6.99
C HIS A 112 -8.74 -15.29 -6.67
N HIS A 113 -9.02 -16.57 -6.41
CA HIS A 113 -8.01 -17.53 -5.98
C HIS A 113 -7.27 -18.25 -7.13
N GLY A 114 -7.93 -18.40 -8.29
CA GLY A 114 -7.43 -19.18 -9.43
C GLY A 114 -6.99 -18.35 -10.62
N GLY A 115 -6.82 -19.01 -11.79
CA GLY A 115 -6.63 -18.33 -13.07
C GLY A 115 -5.34 -17.50 -13.21
N TRP A 116 -4.30 -17.79 -12.42
CA TRP A 116 -3.11 -16.94 -12.33
C TRP A 116 -2.37 -16.70 -13.64
N MET A 117 -2.23 -17.72 -14.51
CA MET A 117 -1.61 -17.52 -15.83
C MET A 117 -2.39 -16.51 -16.68
N ALA A 118 -3.72 -16.60 -16.69
CA ALA A 118 -4.57 -15.66 -17.39
C ALA A 118 -4.46 -14.24 -16.80
N LYS A 119 -4.37 -14.13 -15.46
CA LYS A 119 -4.15 -12.85 -14.78
C LYS A 119 -2.81 -12.21 -15.13
N ILE A 120 -1.72 -12.96 -15.08
CA ILE A 120 -0.38 -12.47 -15.42
C ILE A 120 -0.36 -12.03 -16.88
N PHE A 121 -0.92 -12.84 -17.79
CA PHE A 121 -1.02 -12.47 -19.19
C PHE A 121 -1.84 -11.18 -19.39
N CYS A 122 -3.03 -11.11 -18.78
CA CYS A 122 -3.88 -9.92 -18.83
C CYS A 122 -3.17 -8.68 -18.28
N TRP A 123 -2.45 -8.84 -17.18
CA TRP A 123 -1.64 -7.78 -16.56
C TRP A 123 -0.54 -7.29 -17.51
N VAL A 124 0.25 -8.19 -18.11
CA VAL A 124 1.29 -7.83 -19.09
C VAL A 124 0.68 -7.09 -20.29
N VAL A 125 -0.45 -7.57 -20.80
CA VAL A 125 -1.16 -6.92 -21.92
C VAL A 125 -1.62 -5.52 -21.53
N ILE A 126 -2.26 -5.35 -20.37
CA ILE A 126 -2.71 -4.03 -19.91
C ILE A 126 -1.52 -3.07 -19.75
N VAL A 127 -0.43 -3.51 -19.13
CA VAL A 127 0.79 -2.69 -18.98
C VAL A 127 1.38 -2.31 -20.34
N PHE A 128 1.48 -3.26 -21.27
CA PHE A 128 1.97 -3.01 -22.62
C PHE A 128 1.10 -1.99 -23.37
N LEU A 129 -0.23 -2.09 -23.24
CA LEU A 129 -1.17 -1.14 -23.85
C LEU A 129 -0.98 0.29 -23.34
N MET A 130 -0.49 0.48 -22.11
CA MET A 130 -0.23 1.82 -21.58
C MET A 130 0.90 2.57 -22.31
N PHE A 131 1.74 1.88 -23.09
CA PHE A 131 2.74 2.52 -23.95
C PHE A 131 2.18 3.14 -25.24
N PHE A 132 0.90 2.87 -25.55
CA PHE A 132 0.19 3.50 -26.67
C PHE A 132 -0.74 4.63 -26.22
N VAL A 133 -0.87 4.84 -24.90
CA VAL A 133 -1.72 5.88 -24.33
C VAL A 133 -1.07 7.26 -24.55
N PRO A 134 -1.84 8.31 -24.95
CA PRO A 134 -1.28 9.65 -25.15
C PRO A 134 -0.68 10.26 -23.89
N ASN A 135 0.37 11.07 -24.06
CA ASN A 135 1.11 11.71 -22.95
C ASN A 135 0.19 12.52 -22.02
N GLY A 136 -0.81 13.22 -22.56
CA GLY A 136 -1.77 13.98 -21.76
C GLY A 136 -2.54 13.14 -20.74
N VAL A 137 -2.88 11.89 -21.07
CA VAL A 137 -3.55 10.97 -20.14
C VAL A 137 -2.59 10.50 -19.05
N VAL A 138 -1.32 10.25 -19.39
CA VAL A 138 -0.29 9.86 -18.43
C VAL A 138 0.01 11.00 -17.46
N SER A 139 0.11 12.25 -17.94
CA SER A 139 0.29 13.43 -17.09
C SER A 139 -0.93 13.70 -16.19
N PHE A 140 -2.15 13.45 -16.69
CA PHE A 140 -3.36 13.50 -15.86
C PHE A 140 -3.32 12.45 -14.75
N TYR A 141 -2.93 11.21 -15.09
CA TYR A 141 -2.74 10.14 -14.11
C TYR A 141 -1.66 10.49 -13.08
N GLU A 142 -0.54 11.09 -13.48
CA GLU A 142 0.50 11.59 -12.56
C GLU A 142 -0.10 12.58 -11.54
N SER A 143 -0.90 13.53 -12.03
CA SER A 143 -1.54 14.54 -11.19
C SER A 143 -2.49 13.93 -10.17
N ILE A 144 -3.35 13.00 -10.59
CA ILE A 144 -4.27 12.28 -9.68
C ILE A 144 -3.47 11.37 -8.74
N SER A 145 -2.38 10.77 -9.20
CA SER A 145 -1.54 9.86 -8.41
C SER A 145 -0.96 10.52 -7.17
N LYS A 146 -0.69 11.84 -7.19
CA LYS A 146 -0.27 12.60 -6.00
C LYS A 146 -1.34 12.58 -4.90
N PHE A 147 -2.60 12.76 -5.27
CA PHE A 147 -3.73 12.70 -4.33
C PHE A 147 -4.02 11.25 -3.89
N GLY A 148 -4.04 10.30 -4.83
CA GLY A 148 -4.25 8.88 -4.53
C GLY A 148 -3.16 8.30 -3.62
N SER A 149 -1.93 8.80 -3.74
CA SER A 149 -0.82 8.49 -2.84
C SER A 149 -1.09 8.94 -1.41
N GLY A 150 -1.68 10.13 -1.21
CA GLY A 150 -2.11 10.60 0.11
C GLY A 150 -3.16 9.69 0.73
N LEU A 151 -4.16 9.27 -0.07
CA LEU A 151 -5.17 8.30 0.39
C LEU A 151 -4.55 6.94 0.73
N PHE A 152 -3.61 6.45 -0.07
CA PHE A 152 -2.88 5.22 0.22
C PHE A 152 -2.13 5.31 1.56
N LEU A 153 -1.45 6.43 1.82
CA LEU A 153 -0.72 6.61 3.08
C LEU A 153 -1.65 6.58 4.30
N LEU A 154 -2.85 7.15 4.22
CA LEU A 154 -3.86 7.02 5.27
C LEU A 154 -4.27 5.57 5.51
N VAL A 155 -4.59 4.84 4.44
CA VAL A 155 -4.95 3.42 4.53
C VAL A 155 -3.78 2.60 5.09
N GLN A 156 -2.56 2.86 4.63
CA GLN A 156 -1.35 2.17 5.09
C GLN A 156 -1.13 2.36 6.59
N VAL A 157 -1.32 3.57 7.11
CA VAL A 157 -1.22 3.85 8.53
C VAL A 157 -2.27 3.06 9.31
N VAL A 158 -3.53 3.05 8.88
CA VAL A 158 -4.58 2.29 9.58
C VAL A 158 -4.24 0.79 9.61
N LEU A 159 -3.75 0.24 8.50
CA LEU A 159 -3.28 -1.15 8.45
C LEU A 159 -2.07 -1.40 9.36
N LEU A 160 -1.15 -0.44 9.46
CA LEU A 160 0.00 -0.53 10.36
C LEU A 160 -0.44 -0.50 11.83
N LEU A 161 -1.42 0.33 12.18
CA LEU A 161 -1.98 0.40 13.53
C LEU A 161 -2.67 -0.90 13.92
N ASP A 162 -3.51 -1.45 13.06
CA ASP A 162 -4.16 -2.75 13.26
C ASP A 162 -3.12 -3.87 13.48
N PHE A 163 -2.07 -3.88 12.64
CA PHE A 163 -0.96 -4.81 12.80
C PHE A 163 -0.24 -4.64 14.15
N VAL A 164 0.04 -3.41 14.57
CA VAL A 164 0.73 -3.13 15.85
C VAL A 164 -0.14 -3.50 17.04
N HIS A 165 -1.45 -3.24 17.00
CA HIS A 165 -2.39 -3.65 18.05
C HIS A 165 -2.48 -5.18 18.14
N GLY A 166 -2.66 -5.87 17.01
CA GLY A 166 -2.68 -7.33 16.98
C GLY A 166 -1.36 -7.95 17.42
N TRP A 167 -0.22 -7.34 17.10
CA TRP A 167 1.09 -7.76 17.62
C TRP A 167 1.13 -7.58 19.15
N ASN A 168 0.79 -6.40 19.66
CA ASN A 168 0.76 -6.13 21.10
C ASN A 168 -0.13 -7.13 21.85
N GLU A 169 -1.36 -7.32 21.41
CA GLU A 169 -2.31 -8.27 22.02
C GLU A 169 -1.79 -9.71 21.98
N ASN A 170 -1.21 -10.15 20.87
CA ASN A 170 -0.64 -11.50 20.76
C ASN A 170 0.53 -11.72 21.72
N TRP A 171 1.34 -10.70 22.00
CA TRP A 171 2.44 -10.81 22.97
C TRP A 171 1.94 -10.73 24.42
N VAL A 172 0.97 -9.86 24.69
CA VAL A 172 0.30 -9.77 26.01
C VAL A 172 -0.44 -11.06 26.33
N ALA A 173 -1.13 -11.66 25.36
CA ALA A 173 -1.91 -12.89 25.54
C ALA A 173 -1.09 -14.12 25.95
N LYS A 174 0.24 -14.08 25.78
CA LYS A 174 1.12 -15.15 26.26
C LYS A 174 1.31 -15.14 27.77
N ASP A 175 1.04 -14.01 28.42
CA ASP A 175 1.06 -13.82 29.88
C ASP A 175 2.38 -14.24 30.57
N GLU A 176 3.52 -14.05 29.89
CA GLU A 176 4.85 -14.30 30.46
C GLU A 176 5.64 -13.00 30.62
N GLN A 177 6.41 -12.89 31.71
CA GLN A 177 7.27 -11.72 31.98
C GLN A 177 8.21 -11.37 30.83
N PHE A 178 8.70 -12.37 30.09
CA PHE A 178 9.56 -12.15 28.94
C PHE A 178 8.90 -11.29 27.86
N TRP A 179 7.64 -11.58 27.50
CA TRP A 179 6.94 -10.84 26.43
C TRP A 179 6.57 -9.43 26.86
N TYR A 180 6.23 -9.22 28.14
CA TYR A 180 6.04 -7.87 28.69
C TYR A 180 7.33 -7.05 28.67
N MET A 181 8.46 -7.64 29.05
CA MET A 181 9.76 -6.97 28.96
C MET A 181 10.15 -6.68 27.52
N ALA A 182 9.88 -7.60 26.58
CA ALA A 182 10.12 -7.38 25.16
C ALA A 182 9.28 -6.21 24.61
N LEU A 183 7.99 -6.12 24.96
CA LEU A 183 7.12 -4.98 24.60
C LEU A 183 7.68 -3.65 25.14
N LEU A 184 8.11 -3.64 26.41
CA LEU A 184 8.70 -2.45 27.02
C LEU A 184 9.98 -2.02 26.30
N VAL A 185 10.89 -2.95 26.03
CA VAL A 185 12.14 -2.67 25.31
C VAL A 185 11.87 -2.11 23.92
N VAL A 186 10.98 -2.73 23.15
CA VAL A 186 10.59 -2.23 21.82
C VAL A 186 10.02 -0.81 21.92
N SER A 187 9.13 -0.56 22.88
CA SER A 187 8.53 0.76 23.09
C SER A 187 9.57 1.83 23.43
N VAL A 188 10.48 1.54 24.37
CA VAL A 188 11.54 2.46 24.78
C VAL A 188 12.47 2.78 23.61
N VAL A 189 12.87 1.77 22.83
CA VAL A 189 13.70 1.97 21.64
C VAL A 189 13.00 2.86 20.62
N CYS A 190 11.71 2.64 20.34
CA CYS A 190 10.94 3.48 19.43
C CYS A 190 10.84 4.94 19.91
N TYR A 191 10.64 5.19 21.22
CA TYR A 191 10.62 6.54 21.76
C TYR A 191 11.98 7.24 21.62
N ILE A 192 13.07 6.56 22.01
CA ILE A 192 14.44 7.10 21.87
C ILE A 192 14.72 7.43 20.40
N ALA A 193 14.42 6.51 19.48
CA ALA A 193 14.61 6.71 18.05
C ALA A 193 13.83 7.95 17.55
N THR A 194 12.59 8.16 18.02
CA THR A 194 11.76 9.31 17.64
C THR A 194 12.40 10.63 18.05
N PHE A 195 12.90 10.75 19.28
CA PHE A 195 13.56 11.97 19.76
C PHE A 195 14.92 12.19 19.08
N CYS A 196 15.74 11.15 18.91
CA CYS A 196 17.01 11.24 18.21
C CYS A 196 16.82 11.67 16.75
N PHE A 197 15.85 11.08 16.05
CA PHE A 197 15.55 11.44 14.66
C PHE A 197 15.03 12.87 14.56
N SER A 198 14.15 13.29 15.47
CA SER A 198 13.66 14.68 15.51
C SER A 198 14.81 15.68 15.73
N GLY A 199 15.75 15.37 16.63
CA GLY A 199 16.96 16.17 16.85
C GLY A 199 17.85 16.28 15.61
N LEU A 200 18.02 15.18 14.87
CA LEU A 200 18.73 15.18 13.59
C LEU A 200 18.04 16.08 12.55
N LEU A 201 16.70 16.03 12.47
CA LEU A 201 15.93 16.90 11.58
C LEU A 201 16.11 18.38 11.93
N PHE A 202 16.08 18.74 13.21
CA PHE A 202 16.38 20.11 13.64
C PHE A 202 17.79 20.54 13.23
N HIS A 203 18.80 19.69 13.47
CA HIS A 203 20.17 20.05 13.14
C HIS A 203 20.38 20.30 11.63
N TRP A 204 19.77 19.48 10.78
CA TRP A 204 19.98 19.55 9.33
C TRP A 204 19.08 20.57 8.63
N PHE A 205 17.82 20.70 9.05
CA PHE A 205 16.80 21.50 8.35
C PHE A 205 16.51 22.86 8.99
N THR A 206 17.12 23.17 10.13
CA THR A 206 17.09 24.51 10.76
C THR A 206 18.50 25.02 11.14
N PRO A 207 19.41 25.20 10.16
CA PRO A 207 20.75 25.73 10.44
C PRO A 207 20.70 27.20 10.89
N SER A 208 21.58 27.57 11.82
CA SER A 208 21.71 28.95 12.31
C SER A 208 22.08 29.91 11.18
N GLY A 209 21.37 31.03 11.06
CA GLY A 209 21.68 32.09 10.08
C GLY A 209 20.86 32.05 8.77
N HIS A 210 19.90 31.14 8.64
CA HIS A 210 18.97 31.08 7.50
C HIS A 210 17.50 31.11 7.95
N ASP A 211 16.64 31.74 7.14
CA ASP A 211 15.19 31.81 7.40
C ASP A 211 14.50 30.49 7.01
N CYS A 212 14.49 29.53 7.95
CA CYS A 212 13.85 28.21 7.78
C CYS A 212 12.58 28.05 8.65
N GLY A 213 11.77 29.12 8.79
CA GLY A 213 10.61 29.16 9.70
C GLY A 213 9.56 28.08 9.44
N LEU A 214 9.35 27.68 8.19
CA LEU A 214 8.37 26.64 7.85
C LEU A 214 8.83 25.23 8.25
N ASN A 215 10.10 24.91 8.04
CA ASN A 215 10.69 23.64 8.51
C ASN A 215 10.65 23.57 10.03
N LEU A 216 11.00 24.68 10.70
CA LEU A 216 10.90 24.82 12.15
C LEU A 216 9.46 24.55 12.63
N PHE A 217 8.47 25.16 11.99
CA PHE A 217 7.06 24.94 12.31
C PHE A 217 6.67 23.47 12.18
N PHE A 218 6.99 22.80 11.07
CA PHE A 218 6.62 21.40 10.85
C PHE A 218 7.22 20.45 11.90
N ILE A 219 8.50 20.64 12.27
CA ILE A 219 9.16 19.79 13.24
C ILE A 219 8.60 20.04 14.65
N VAL A 220 8.49 21.30 15.08
CA VAL A 220 7.96 21.66 16.41
C VAL A 220 6.52 21.19 16.56
N PHE A 221 5.66 21.45 15.56
CA PHE A 221 4.26 21.04 15.61
C PHE A 221 4.11 19.52 15.67
N THR A 222 4.93 18.77 14.91
CA THR A 222 4.96 17.31 14.99
C THR A 222 5.31 16.83 16.41
N LEU A 223 6.33 17.41 17.05
CA LEU A 223 6.69 17.06 18.43
C LEU A 223 5.58 17.36 19.43
N ILE A 224 4.87 18.48 19.28
CA ILE A 224 3.71 18.81 20.10
C ILE A 224 2.63 17.72 19.96
N LEU A 225 2.32 17.28 18.72
CA LEU A 225 1.36 16.21 18.48
C LEU A 225 1.79 14.87 19.11
N VAL A 226 3.08 14.50 19.02
CA VAL A 226 3.62 13.29 19.66
C VAL A 226 3.47 13.36 21.18
N PHE A 227 3.75 14.52 21.78
CA PHE A 227 3.60 14.70 23.23
C PHE A 227 2.14 14.64 23.67
N ALA A 228 1.23 15.30 22.93
CA ALA A 228 -0.20 15.25 23.18
C ALA A 228 -0.74 13.81 23.07
N PHE A 229 -0.30 13.07 22.05
CA PHE A 229 -0.61 11.66 21.89
C PHE A 229 -0.17 10.82 23.10
N ALA A 230 1.07 11.01 23.58
CA ALA A 230 1.59 10.26 24.71
C ALA A 230 0.76 10.51 25.98
N ILE A 231 0.34 11.75 26.23
CA ILE A 231 -0.55 12.09 27.35
C ILE A 231 -1.87 11.33 27.24
N VAL A 232 -2.51 11.36 26.06
CA VAL A 232 -3.80 10.68 25.84
C VAL A 232 -3.66 9.16 25.99
N ALA A 233 -2.63 8.57 25.40
CA ALA A 233 -2.40 7.13 25.41
C ALA A 233 -2.08 6.57 26.81
N LEU A 234 -1.40 7.37 27.65
CA LEU A 234 -1.01 7.02 29.03
C LEU A 234 -2.01 7.49 30.08
N HIS A 235 -3.08 8.19 29.68
CA HIS A 235 -4.03 8.74 30.64
C HIS A 235 -4.69 7.60 31.44
N PRO A 236 -4.67 7.65 32.78
CA PRO A 236 -5.07 6.54 33.65
C PRO A 236 -6.57 6.24 33.67
N LYS A 237 -7.42 7.02 32.98
CA LYS A 237 -8.85 6.69 32.80
C LYS A 237 -9.08 5.60 31.73
N LYS A 238 -8.36 4.49 31.82
CA LYS A 238 -8.68 3.22 31.13
C LYS A 238 -9.53 2.20 31.95
N PRO A 239 -9.87 2.36 33.24
CA PRO A 239 -10.60 1.30 33.95
C PRO A 239 -12.09 1.23 33.58
N LEU A 240 -12.59 2.11 32.69
CA LEU A 240 -13.91 1.98 32.08
C LEU A 240 -13.85 1.28 30.70
N PHE A 241 -12.72 1.36 29.99
CA PHE A 241 -12.53 0.72 28.67
C PHE A 241 -12.40 -0.80 28.83
N ASP A 242 -11.59 -1.25 29.80
CA ASP A 242 -11.55 -2.67 30.18
C ASP A 242 -12.92 -3.13 30.70
N LYS A 243 -13.62 -2.30 31.51
CA LYS A 243 -14.94 -2.67 32.03
C LYS A 243 -16.01 -2.77 30.96
N LEU A 244 -16.01 -1.91 29.93
CA LEU A 244 -16.99 -1.93 28.85
C LEU A 244 -16.70 -3.04 27.83
N TYR A 245 -15.42 -3.32 27.56
CA TYR A 245 -14.98 -4.45 26.71
C TYR A 245 -15.32 -5.81 27.35
N TRP A 246 -15.13 -5.95 28.67
CA TRP A 246 -15.44 -7.20 29.39
C TRP A 246 -16.94 -7.36 29.73
N MET A 247 -17.73 -6.27 29.83
CA MET A 247 -19.17 -6.37 30.11
C MET A 247 -20.02 -6.67 28.87
N GLY A 248 -19.45 -6.55 27.66
CA GLY A 248 -20.05 -6.97 26.39
C GLY A 248 -19.63 -8.36 25.91
N THR A 249 -18.72 -9.03 26.60
CA THR A 249 -18.08 -10.30 26.16
C THR A 249 -18.35 -11.49 27.08
N ASP A 250 -19.52 -11.56 27.71
CA ASP A 250 -20.03 -12.81 28.32
C ASP A 250 -20.48 -13.87 27.27
N LYS A 251 -20.07 -13.70 26.01
CA LYS A 251 -20.16 -14.77 25.01
C LYS A 251 -18.78 -15.00 24.40
N PRO A 252 -18.19 -16.20 24.59
CA PRO A 252 -16.90 -16.53 24.00
C PRO A 252 -17.02 -16.47 22.47
N LEU A 253 -16.39 -15.47 21.87
CA LEU A 253 -16.13 -15.43 20.43
C LEU A 253 -14.93 -16.34 20.16
N LEU A 254 -15.26 -17.57 19.79
CA LEU A 254 -14.40 -18.70 19.41
C LEU A 254 -13.93 -19.57 20.60
N PRO A 255 -14.37 -20.84 20.66
CA PRO A 255 -13.66 -21.83 21.44
C PRO A 255 -12.33 -22.10 20.74
N PHE A 256 -11.22 -21.78 21.40
CA PHE A 256 -9.94 -22.44 21.15
C PHE A 256 -10.05 -23.89 21.64
N SER A 257 -10.82 -24.71 20.92
CA SER A 257 -10.84 -26.15 21.12
C SER A 257 -11.27 -26.85 19.84
N LYS A 258 -10.32 -27.65 19.33
CA LYS A 258 -10.44 -28.68 18.30
C LYS A 258 -10.49 -28.20 16.85
N ALA A 259 -9.29 -28.14 16.27
CA ALA A 259 -9.06 -28.13 14.83
C ALA A 259 -9.32 -29.50 14.16
N ASP A 260 -9.98 -30.45 14.83
CA ASP A 260 -10.39 -31.72 14.26
C ASP A 260 -11.87 -31.94 14.62
N GLU A 261 -12.68 -32.26 13.62
CA GLU A 261 -14.14 -32.48 13.65
C GLU A 261 -15.03 -31.23 13.43
N GLN A 262 -14.88 -30.58 12.27
CA GLN A 262 -16.01 -29.89 11.66
C GLN A 262 -16.58 -30.79 10.55
N GLU A 263 -17.60 -31.56 10.92
CA GLU A 263 -18.39 -32.35 9.98
C GLU A 263 -18.85 -31.48 8.80
N ASP A 264 -18.66 -32.06 7.63
CA ASP A 264 -18.95 -31.57 6.29
C ASP A 264 -20.45 -31.27 6.09
N LYS A 265 -20.96 -30.16 6.66
CA LYS A 265 -22.23 -29.58 6.23
C LYS A 265 -22.00 -28.86 4.90
N LYS A 266 -22.02 -29.63 3.81
CA LYS A 266 -21.77 -29.20 2.41
C LYS A 266 -22.65 -28.04 1.90
N ASP A 267 -23.70 -27.66 2.61
CA ASP A 267 -24.72 -26.70 2.13
C ASP A 267 -24.72 -25.31 2.79
N VAL A 268 -23.89 -25.05 3.81
CA VAL A 268 -23.81 -23.69 4.41
C VAL A 268 -22.71 -22.88 3.69
N PRO A 269 -23.05 -21.74 3.05
CA PRO A 269 -22.04 -20.88 2.43
C PRO A 269 -21.05 -20.38 3.48
N ARG A 270 -19.76 -20.61 3.25
CA ARG A 270 -18.70 -20.04 4.09
C ARG A 270 -18.52 -18.55 3.74
N PRO A 271 -18.61 -17.63 4.70
CA PRO A 271 -18.38 -16.21 4.43
C PRO A 271 -16.92 -15.97 4.04
N VAL A 272 -16.67 -14.93 3.26
CA VAL A 272 -15.29 -14.51 2.94
C VAL A 272 -14.62 -13.90 4.16
N THR A 273 -13.32 -14.17 4.35
CA THR A 273 -12.57 -13.70 5.53
C THR A 273 -12.20 -12.22 5.47
N TYR A 274 -12.25 -11.60 4.29
CA TYR A 274 -11.99 -10.18 4.06
C TYR A 274 -12.67 -9.74 2.76
N SER A 275 -12.88 -8.42 2.61
CA SER A 275 -13.46 -7.86 1.37
C SER A 275 -12.45 -7.91 0.22
N TYR A 276 -12.75 -8.71 -0.81
CA TYR A 276 -11.91 -8.83 -2.01
C TYR A 276 -11.82 -7.53 -2.81
N SER A 277 -12.92 -6.77 -2.87
CA SER A 277 -12.94 -5.47 -3.54
C SER A 277 -12.04 -4.46 -2.85
N PHE A 278 -12.13 -4.35 -1.51
CA PHE A 278 -11.29 -3.46 -0.73
C PHE A 278 -9.81 -3.85 -0.81
N PHE A 279 -9.52 -5.15 -0.75
CA PHE A 279 -8.17 -5.68 -0.94
C PHE A 279 -7.53 -5.21 -2.26
N HIS A 280 -8.24 -5.33 -3.39
CA HIS A 280 -7.73 -4.88 -4.68
C HIS A 280 -7.66 -3.35 -4.80
N LEU A 281 -8.57 -2.64 -4.13
CA LEU A 281 -8.53 -1.18 -4.06
C LEU A 281 -7.27 -0.68 -3.33
N ILE A 282 -6.80 -1.39 -2.30
CA ILE A 282 -5.51 -1.10 -1.65
C ILE A 282 -4.36 -1.22 -2.65
N PHE A 283 -4.31 -2.27 -3.47
CA PHE A 283 -3.27 -2.43 -4.50
C PHE A 283 -3.35 -1.38 -5.62
N SER A 284 -4.58 -0.96 -5.98
CA SER A 284 -4.78 0.14 -6.91
C SER A 284 -4.18 1.46 -6.39
N LEU A 285 -4.50 1.82 -5.15
CA LEU A 285 -3.91 2.99 -4.47
C LEU A 285 -2.39 2.84 -4.26
N ALA A 286 -1.92 1.64 -3.93
CA ALA A 286 -0.49 1.34 -3.82
C ALA A 286 0.23 1.59 -5.15
N SER A 287 -0.40 1.29 -6.29
CA SER A 287 0.18 1.51 -7.63
C SER A 287 0.48 3.00 -7.86
N MET A 288 -0.45 3.87 -7.46
CA MET A 288 -0.31 5.33 -7.55
C MET A 288 0.82 5.82 -6.63
N TYR A 289 0.87 5.31 -5.39
CA TYR A 289 1.94 5.62 -4.44
C TYR A 289 3.32 5.18 -4.91
N SER A 290 3.44 3.96 -5.42
CA SER A 290 4.70 3.42 -5.93
C SER A 290 5.22 4.19 -7.14
N ALA A 291 4.34 4.69 -8.03
CA ALA A 291 4.77 5.61 -9.08
C ALA A 291 5.42 6.86 -8.49
N MET A 292 4.75 7.54 -7.56
CA MET A 292 5.27 8.77 -6.96
C MET A 292 6.60 8.54 -6.22
N LEU A 293 6.76 7.40 -5.53
CA LEU A 293 8.03 7.04 -4.91
C LEU A 293 9.15 6.85 -5.95
N LEU A 294 8.88 6.11 -7.03
CA LEU A 294 9.88 5.81 -8.05
C LEU A 294 10.21 7.01 -8.93
N THR A 295 9.33 8.00 -9.05
CA THR A 295 9.59 9.24 -9.80
C THR A 295 10.08 10.37 -8.90
N GLY A 296 10.29 10.11 -7.60
CA GLY A 296 10.76 11.14 -6.67
C GLY A 296 9.75 12.27 -6.42
N TRP A 297 8.46 12.03 -6.69
CA TRP A 297 7.38 13.02 -6.59
C TRP A 297 7.57 14.25 -7.49
N SER A 298 8.47 14.17 -8.48
CA SER A 298 8.69 15.26 -9.42
C SER A 298 7.55 15.37 -10.45
N THR A 299 7.22 16.60 -10.88
CA THR A 299 6.33 16.84 -12.00
C THR A 299 7.07 16.64 -13.31
N SER A 300 6.61 15.71 -14.15
CA SER A 300 7.09 15.63 -15.53
C SER A 300 6.48 16.78 -16.32
N VAL A 301 7.11 17.95 -16.33
CA VAL A 301 6.58 19.10 -17.07
C VAL A 301 6.70 18.81 -18.57
N GLY A 302 5.58 18.48 -19.20
CA GLY A 302 5.41 18.45 -20.64
C GLY A 302 5.20 19.86 -21.21
N GLU A 303 5.92 20.12 -22.31
CA GLU A 303 5.71 21.13 -23.36
C GLU A 303 5.75 22.63 -23.01
N SER A 304 5.27 23.07 -21.86
CA SER A 304 5.39 24.47 -21.43
C SER A 304 6.42 24.55 -20.31
N GLY A 305 7.63 25.01 -20.61
CA GLY A 305 8.75 25.23 -19.68
C GLY A 305 8.50 26.25 -18.56
N LYS A 306 7.29 26.28 -17.98
CA LYS A 306 7.00 26.91 -16.71
C LYS A 306 7.29 25.91 -15.61
N LEU A 307 8.44 26.10 -14.99
CA LEU A 307 8.79 25.58 -13.67
C LEU A 307 7.61 25.82 -12.72
N VAL A 308 6.85 24.76 -12.39
CA VAL A 308 5.91 24.79 -11.27
C VAL A 308 6.35 23.78 -10.24
N ASP A 309 7.05 24.34 -9.25
CA ASP A 309 7.17 23.98 -7.84
C ASP A 309 7.01 22.49 -7.47
N VAL A 310 8.10 21.77 -7.68
CA VAL A 310 8.17 20.30 -7.64
C VAL A 310 8.13 19.70 -6.22
N GLY A 311 8.02 20.51 -5.16
CA GLY A 311 8.12 20.04 -3.77
C GLY A 311 6.86 20.18 -2.91
N TRP A 312 6.13 21.29 -3.05
CA TRP A 312 5.10 21.64 -2.07
C TRP A 312 3.89 20.72 -2.02
N PRO A 313 3.31 20.24 -3.15
CA PRO A 313 2.20 19.30 -3.09
C PRO A 313 2.57 18.01 -2.36
N SER A 314 3.78 17.49 -2.60
CA SER A 314 4.29 16.29 -1.91
C SER A 314 4.42 16.52 -0.40
N VAL A 315 5.01 17.66 0.00
CA VAL A 315 5.15 18.05 1.42
C VAL A 315 3.77 18.15 2.08
N TRP A 316 2.83 18.88 1.48
CA TRP A 316 1.49 19.06 2.06
C TRP A 316 0.69 17.77 2.11
N VAL A 317 0.77 16.90 1.09
CA VAL A 317 0.12 15.58 1.12
C VAL A 317 0.63 14.77 2.30
N ARG A 318 1.96 14.73 2.53
CA ARG A 318 2.56 13.98 3.64
C ARG A 318 2.21 14.57 5.01
N ILE A 319 2.34 15.90 5.16
CA ILE A 319 2.02 16.60 6.42
C ILE A 319 0.54 16.48 6.76
N ALA A 320 -0.37 16.70 5.80
CA ALA A 320 -1.81 16.57 6.02
C ALA A 320 -2.19 15.13 6.36
N THR A 321 -1.61 14.14 5.68
CA THR A 321 -1.81 12.72 5.99
C THR A 321 -1.35 12.40 7.41
N GLN A 322 -0.20 12.94 7.84
CA GLN A 322 0.32 12.76 9.19
C GLN A 322 -0.60 13.38 10.25
N TRP A 323 -1.13 14.59 10.01
CA TRP A 323 -2.05 15.24 10.94
C TRP A 323 -3.41 14.53 11.00
N ALA A 324 -3.94 14.12 9.85
CA ALA A 324 -5.17 13.33 9.78
C ALA A 324 -5.01 12.00 10.52
N THR A 325 -3.87 11.33 10.35
CA THR A 325 -3.51 10.12 11.10
C THR A 325 -3.51 10.35 12.60
N ALA A 326 -2.82 11.39 13.07
CA ALA A 326 -2.76 11.73 14.49
C ALA A 326 -4.17 12.02 15.04
N GLY A 327 -4.99 12.77 14.29
CA GLY A 327 -6.37 13.07 14.63
C GLY A 327 -7.24 11.81 14.71
N LEU A 328 -7.18 10.93 13.71
CA LEU A 328 -7.94 9.67 13.69
C LEU A 328 -7.57 8.76 14.87
N PHE A 329 -6.29 8.69 15.22
CA PHE A 329 -5.86 7.87 16.35
C PHE A 329 -6.26 8.46 17.71
N ILE A 330 -6.06 9.76 17.90
CA ILE A 330 -6.51 10.42 19.14
C ILE A 330 -8.03 10.25 19.27
N TRP A 331 -8.76 10.39 18.17
CA TRP A 331 -10.19 10.16 18.14
C TRP A 331 -10.57 8.71 18.48
N SER A 332 -9.86 7.70 17.97
CA SER A 332 -10.15 6.29 18.31
C SER A 332 -9.95 5.98 19.79
N LEU A 333 -9.06 6.70 20.48
CA LEU A 333 -8.88 6.58 21.94
C LEU A 333 -9.90 7.40 22.75
N VAL A 334 -10.28 8.58 22.26
CA VAL A 334 -11.12 9.54 23.00
C VAL A 334 -12.62 9.29 22.79
N ALA A 335 -13.03 8.88 21.58
CA ALA A 335 -14.44 8.70 21.23
C ALA A 335 -15.19 7.70 22.14
N PRO A 336 -14.62 6.54 22.53
CA PRO A 336 -15.26 5.63 23.47
C PRO A 336 -15.44 6.23 24.88
N VAL A 337 -14.58 7.18 25.28
CA VAL A 337 -14.67 7.87 26.58
C VAL A 337 -15.72 8.97 26.55
N LEU A 338 -15.88 9.67 25.43
CA LEU A 338 -16.85 10.76 25.27
C LEU A 338 -18.27 10.27 24.96
N PHE A 339 -18.41 9.13 24.27
CA PHE A 339 -19.70 8.57 23.86
C PHE A 339 -19.84 7.11 24.30
N PRO A 340 -19.96 6.84 25.62
CA PRO A 340 -19.98 5.47 26.15
C PRO A 340 -21.18 4.63 25.67
N ASP A 341 -22.28 5.27 25.24
CA ASP A 341 -23.50 4.60 24.79
C ASP A 341 -23.51 4.23 23.30
N ARG A 342 -22.41 4.50 22.57
CA ARG A 342 -22.30 4.21 21.13
C ARG A 342 -21.40 2.99 20.92
N GLU A 343 -21.93 1.96 20.25
CA GLU A 343 -21.09 0.86 19.73
C GLU A 343 -20.22 1.42 18.60
N PHE A 344 -18.90 1.33 18.77
CA PHE A 344 -17.88 1.85 17.85
C PHE A 344 -17.23 0.75 17.03
#